data_AF-A0A1M3FY30-F1
#
_entry.id   AF-A0A1M3FY30-F1
#
_cell.length_a   1.000
_cell.length_b   1.000
_cell.length_c   1.000
_cell.angle_alpha   90.00
_cell.angle_beta   90.00
_cell.angle_gamma   90.00
#
_symmetry.space_group_name_H-M   'P 1'
#
loop_
_entity.id
_entity.type
_entity.pdbx_description
1 polymer ?
#
loop_
_entity_poly.entity_id
_entity_poly.type
_entity_poly.pdbx_seq_one_letter_code
_entity_poly.pdbx_strand_id
1 'polypeptide(L)'
;MKGYEYKNMSTCYFVSLYTRDWVDIFERPVYKQLIVHSLNHFSDQKGLVIYAWCLMSNHLFLLMRPDGMVPLQELVTAFRAFTEEKILAAADTEPEPRRKWILNHFRAPSGFMGLQREWQLWEEQWQPIHIDMANVEDLLHQFEFIHQQPVRELIVDAAPDYRYSSARDYEGSKGLVQIRKIPDIENELAASSSYTSRFVARYLRR
;
A
#
# COMPACT_ATOMS: atom_id res chain seq x y z
N MET A 1 -28.55 -1.06 -9.20
CA MET A 1 -27.94 -1.60 -7.97
C MET A 1 -27.05 -2.80 -8.26
N LYS A 2 -27.58 -3.94 -8.76
CA LYS A 2 -26.74 -5.10 -9.15
C LYS A 2 -25.55 -4.77 -10.07
N GLY A 3 -25.74 -3.95 -11.11
CA GLY A 3 -24.64 -3.60 -12.03
C GLY A 3 -23.47 -2.82 -11.38
N TYR A 4 -23.70 -2.10 -10.27
CA TYR A 4 -22.65 -1.36 -9.56
C TYR A 4 -21.85 -2.30 -8.63
N GLU A 5 -22.52 -3.21 -7.92
CA GLU A 5 -21.86 -4.28 -7.14
C GLU A 5 -21.02 -5.21 -8.01
N TYR A 6 -21.53 -5.66 -9.16
CA TYR A 6 -20.78 -6.51 -10.09
C TYR A 6 -19.55 -5.80 -10.66
N LYS A 7 -19.65 -4.51 -10.98
CA LYS A 7 -18.52 -3.69 -11.47
C LYS A 7 -17.44 -3.48 -10.39
N ASN A 8 -17.83 -3.40 -9.12
CA ASN A 8 -16.89 -3.32 -7.99
C ASN A 8 -16.21 -4.67 -7.70
N MET A 9 -16.87 -5.81 -7.96
CA MET A 9 -16.25 -7.12 -7.82
C MET A 9 -15.23 -7.43 -8.93
N SER A 10 -15.40 -6.85 -10.12
CA SER A 10 -14.51 -7.04 -11.28
C SER A 10 -13.36 -6.05 -11.37
N THR A 11 -13.21 -5.16 -10.38
CA THR A 11 -12.24 -4.05 -10.44
C THR A 11 -11.24 -4.13 -9.30
N CYS A 12 -9.97 -3.85 -9.62
CA CYS A 12 -8.89 -3.60 -8.68
C CYS A 12 -8.19 -2.28 -8.99
N TYR A 13 -7.50 -1.75 -8.00
CA TYR A 13 -6.71 -0.55 -8.12
C TYR A 13 -5.31 -0.80 -7.57
N PHE A 14 -4.31 -0.42 -8.35
CA PHE A 14 -2.98 -0.17 -7.82
C PHE A 14 -2.91 1.28 -7.34
N VAL A 15 -2.54 1.45 -6.08
CA VAL A 15 -2.43 2.75 -5.40
C VAL A 15 -1.03 2.91 -4.86
N SER A 16 -0.43 4.06 -5.14
CA SER A 16 0.84 4.50 -4.58
C SER A 16 0.62 5.76 -3.76
N LEU A 17 1.06 5.73 -2.50
CA LEU A 17 1.01 6.87 -1.58
C LEU A 17 2.43 7.21 -1.16
N TYR A 18 2.84 8.44 -1.38
CA TYR A 18 4.16 8.95 -1.00
C TYR A 18 4.01 9.97 0.12
N THR A 19 4.93 9.97 1.07
CA THR A 19 5.04 11.05 2.05
C THR A 19 5.46 12.32 1.34
N ARG A 20 4.98 13.46 1.83
CA ARG A 20 5.36 14.78 1.34
C ARG A 20 6.88 14.95 1.33
N ASP A 21 7.39 15.51 0.25
CA ASP A 21 8.82 15.77 0.04
C ASP A 21 9.69 14.50 0.16
N TRP A 22 9.09 13.31 -0.01
CA TRP A 22 9.76 12.00 0.01
C TRP A 22 10.50 11.70 1.32
N VAL A 23 10.07 12.30 2.43
CA VAL A 23 10.69 12.09 3.74
C VAL A 23 10.54 10.65 4.22
N ASP A 24 11.66 10.03 4.57
CA ASP A 24 11.74 8.67 5.15
C ASP A 24 11.21 8.60 6.60
N ILE A 25 9.92 8.93 6.77
CA ILE A 25 9.29 8.91 8.09
C ILE A 25 9.13 7.49 8.59
N PHE A 26 8.87 6.53 7.70
CA PHE A 26 8.57 5.16 8.08
C PHE A 26 9.81 4.39 8.56
N GLU A 27 11.01 4.97 8.66
CA GLU A 27 12.15 4.32 9.30
C GLU A 27 11.89 3.88 10.75
N ARG A 28 11.01 4.59 11.47
CA ARG A 28 10.69 4.23 12.87
C ARG A 28 9.63 3.12 12.92
N PRO A 29 9.87 2.06 13.71
CA PRO A 29 8.89 0.98 13.88
C PRO A 29 7.50 1.47 14.33
N VAL A 30 7.43 2.51 15.17
CA VAL A 30 6.16 3.07 15.65
C VAL A 30 5.27 3.54 14.49
N TYR A 31 5.82 4.25 13.50
CA TYR A 31 5.06 4.73 12.35
C TYR A 31 4.68 3.60 11.40
N LYS A 32 5.58 2.62 11.18
CA LYS A 32 5.23 1.42 10.40
C LYS A 32 4.06 0.67 11.03
N GLN A 33 4.06 0.51 12.35
CA GLN A 33 2.98 -0.17 13.07
C GLN A 33 1.66 0.59 13.00
N LEU A 34 1.68 1.92 13.05
CA LEU A 34 0.47 2.72 12.84
C LEU A 34 -0.15 2.45 11.46
N ILE A 35 0.65 2.41 10.39
CA ILE A 35 0.16 2.06 9.05
C ILE A 35 -0.43 0.65 9.02
N VAL A 36 0.26 -0.34 9.59
CA VAL A 36 -0.23 -1.73 9.66
C VAL A 36 -1.58 -1.80 10.38
N HIS A 37 -1.70 -1.19 11.55
CA HIS A 37 -2.95 -1.16 12.30
C HIS A 37 -4.06 -0.42 11.55
N SER A 38 -3.73 0.69 10.87
CA SER A 38 -4.67 1.43 10.04
C SER A 38 -5.16 0.60 8.85
N LEU A 39 -4.29 -0.13 8.16
CA LEU A 39 -4.71 -1.00 7.06
C LEU A 39 -5.69 -2.07 7.53
N ASN A 40 -5.38 -2.76 8.63
CA ASN A 40 -6.29 -3.74 9.23
C ASN A 40 -7.62 -3.12 9.66
N HIS A 41 -7.60 -1.96 10.33
CA HIS A 41 -8.81 -1.24 10.72
C HIS A 41 -9.71 -0.89 9.51
N PHE A 42 -9.09 -0.44 8.41
CA PHE A 42 -9.83 -0.11 7.19
C PHE A 42 -10.37 -1.36 6.51
N SER A 43 -9.65 -2.48 6.55
CA SER A 43 -10.16 -3.75 6.06
C SER A 43 -11.33 -4.26 6.86
N ASP A 44 -11.25 -4.22 8.19
CA ASP A 44 -12.29 -4.76 9.08
C ASP A 44 -13.55 -3.89 9.12
N GLN A 45 -13.40 -2.57 9.11
CA GLN A 45 -14.49 -1.65 9.46
C GLN A 45 -14.91 -0.70 8.35
N LYS A 46 -14.07 -0.51 7.32
CA LYS A 46 -14.30 0.49 6.26
C LYS A 46 -14.47 -0.13 4.87
N GLY A 47 -14.46 -1.46 4.77
CA GLY A 47 -14.64 -2.17 3.51
C GLY A 47 -13.46 -2.00 2.57
N LEU A 48 -12.23 -2.06 3.06
CA LEU A 48 -11.03 -2.09 2.22
C LEU A 48 -10.54 -3.52 2.01
N VAL A 49 -10.62 -4.04 0.79
CA VAL A 49 -10.00 -5.32 0.45
C VAL A 49 -8.60 -5.08 -0.07
N ILE A 50 -7.62 -5.66 0.61
CA ILE A 50 -6.20 -5.59 0.24
C ILE A 50 -5.80 -6.94 -0.35
N TYR A 51 -5.24 -6.92 -1.55
CA TYR A 51 -4.69 -8.10 -2.22
C TYR A 51 -3.18 -8.17 -1.99
N ALA A 52 -2.47 -7.06 -2.25
CA ALA A 52 -1.05 -6.95 -1.98
C ALA A 52 -0.68 -5.60 -1.39
N TRP A 53 0.38 -5.54 -0.59
CA TRP A 53 0.89 -4.29 -0.04
C TRP A 53 2.39 -4.35 0.20
N CYS A 54 3.05 -3.20 0.17
CA CYS A 54 4.43 -3.02 0.60
C CYS A 54 4.62 -1.59 1.13
N LEU A 55 5.08 -1.46 2.38
CA LEU A 55 5.41 -0.19 3.02
C LEU A 55 6.93 -0.02 3.07
N MET A 56 7.42 0.94 2.30
CA MET A 56 8.82 1.35 2.23
C MET A 56 9.08 2.52 3.20
N SER A 57 10.25 3.15 3.12
CA SER A 57 10.68 4.21 4.06
C SER A 57 9.84 5.49 3.96
N ASN A 58 9.35 5.82 2.76
CA ASN A 58 8.59 7.03 2.47
C ASN A 58 7.35 6.78 1.59
N HIS A 59 7.02 5.53 1.30
CA HIS A 59 5.90 5.22 0.43
C HIS A 59 5.21 3.90 0.74
N LEU A 60 3.93 3.84 0.39
CA LEU A 60 3.06 2.68 0.55
C LEU A 60 2.46 2.33 -0.80
N PHE A 61 2.71 1.11 -1.25
CA PHE A 61 2.04 0.53 -2.40
C PHE A 61 0.95 -0.44 -1.97
N LEU A 62 -0.19 -0.39 -2.66
CA LEU A 62 -1.36 -1.21 -2.41
C LEU A 62 -1.94 -1.71 -3.73
N LEU A 63 -2.24 -3.00 -3.79
CA LEU A 63 -3.17 -3.59 -4.75
C LEU A 63 -4.45 -3.88 -3.99
N MET A 64 -5.51 -3.13 -4.26
CA MET A 64 -6.69 -3.11 -3.39
C MET A 64 -7.98 -2.86 -4.16
N ARG A 65 -9.12 -3.06 -3.49
CA ARG A 65 -10.41 -2.55 -3.96
C ARG A 65 -11.31 -2.13 -2.79
N PRO A 66 -12.22 -1.17 -3.00
CA PRO A 66 -13.34 -1.00 -2.10
C PRO A 66 -14.26 -2.23 -2.12
N ASP A 67 -14.77 -2.60 -0.95
CA ASP A 67 -15.75 -3.66 -0.72
C ASP A 67 -17.03 -3.02 -0.19
N GLY A 68 -17.85 -2.54 -1.12
CA GLY A 68 -19.10 -1.86 -0.81
C GLY A 68 -19.35 -0.65 -1.70
N MET A 69 -20.09 0.32 -1.15
CA MET A 69 -20.57 1.50 -1.86
C MET A 69 -19.65 2.72 -1.72
N VAL A 70 -18.66 2.67 -0.81
CA VAL A 70 -17.72 3.78 -0.60
C VAL A 70 -16.77 3.86 -1.81
N PRO A 71 -16.71 4.99 -2.52
CA PRO A 71 -15.79 5.16 -3.64
C PRO A 71 -14.33 5.09 -3.18
N LEU A 72 -13.44 4.61 -4.07
CA LEU A 72 -12.00 4.54 -3.80
C LEU A 72 -11.43 5.87 -3.31
N GLN A 73 -11.81 6.98 -3.94
CA GLN A 73 -11.34 8.32 -3.60
C GLN A 73 -11.64 8.68 -2.14
N GLU A 74 -12.86 8.39 -1.69
CA GLU A 74 -13.30 8.67 -0.33
C GLU A 74 -12.54 7.79 0.67
N LEU A 75 -12.39 6.50 0.36
CA LEU A 75 -11.68 5.55 1.21
C LEU A 75 -10.21 5.91 1.38
N VAL A 76 -9.50 6.24 0.30
CA VAL A 76 -8.09 6.67 0.33
C VAL A 76 -7.95 8.02 1.03
N THR A 77 -8.87 8.95 0.82
CA THR A 77 -8.85 10.26 1.51
C THR A 77 -9.00 10.07 3.02
N ALA A 78 -9.95 9.24 3.45
CA ALA A 78 -10.15 8.91 4.85
C ALA A 78 -8.93 8.19 5.45
N PHE A 79 -8.33 7.26 4.72
CA PHE A 79 -7.12 6.54 5.15
C PHE A 79 -5.95 7.49 5.37
N ARG A 80 -5.71 8.39 4.42
CA ARG A 80 -4.63 9.40 4.51
C ARG A 80 -4.83 10.34 5.69
N ALA A 81 -6.03 10.86 5.89
CA ALA A 81 -6.34 11.75 7.01
C ALA A 81 -6.18 11.01 8.36
N PHE A 82 -6.68 9.78 8.46
CA PHE A 82 -6.58 8.98 9.67
C PHE A 82 -5.12 8.67 10.03
N THR A 83 -4.32 8.23 9.06
CA THR A 83 -2.91 7.89 9.27
C THR A 83 -2.08 9.13 9.59
N GLU A 84 -2.32 10.25 8.92
CA GLU A 84 -1.68 11.54 9.19
C GLU A 84 -1.88 11.98 10.64
N GLU A 85 -3.13 11.98 11.12
CA GLU A 85 -3.46 12.32 12.51
C GLU A 85 -2.69 11.43 13.50
N LYS A 86 -2.71 10.11 13.31
CA LYS A 86 -2.05 9.18 14.25
C LYS A 86 -0.54 9.28 14.23
N ILE A 87 0.05 9.46 13.05
CA ILE A 87 1.50 9.57 12.89
C ILE A 87 2.01 10.87 13.50
N LEU A 88 1.33 11.99 13.28
CA LEU A 88 1.73 13.27 13.85
C LEU A 88 1.53 13.32 15.37
N ALA A 89 0.46 12.70 15.88
CA ALA A 89 0.29 12.51 17.32
C ALA A 89 1.44 11.70 17.94
N ALA A 90 1.88 10.63 17.27
CA ALA A 90 3.05 9.88 17.70
C ALA A 90 4.35 10.70 17.59
N ALA A 91 4.50 11.51 16.53
CA ALA A 91 5.65 12.38 16.35
C ALA A 91 5.79 13.46 17.44
N ASP A 92 4.67 13.96 17.96
CA ASP A 92 4.67 14.93 19.07
C ASP A 92 5.18 14.34 20.40
N THR A 93 5.23 13.00 20.49
CA THR A 93 5.84 12.29 21.64
C THR A 93 7.33 11.99 21.45
N GLU A 94 7.92 12.28 20.28
CA GLU A 94 9.34 12.05 20.05
C GLU A 94 10.23 13.01 20.86
N PRO A 95 11.47 12.61 21.19
CA PRO A 95 12.47 13.52 21.75
C PRO A 95 12.89 14.63 20.76
N GLU A 96 13.38 15.73 21.32
CA GLU A 96 14.07 16.77 20.54
C GLU A 96 15.45 16.27 20.05
N PRO A 97 15.94 16.72 18.88
CA PRO A 97 15.38 17.75 18.00
C PRO A 97 14.37 17.23 16.96
N ARG A 98 14.13 15.91 16.95
CA ARG A 98 13.40 15.25 15.85
C ARG A 98 11.93 15.61 15.84
N ARG A 99 11.27 15.64 16.99
CA ARG A 99 9.88 16.10 17.11
C ARG A 99 9.67 17.45 16.43
N LYS A 100 10.46 18.45 16.81
CA LYS A 100 10.36 19.80 16.23
C LYS A 100 10.60 19.79 14.73
N TRP A 101 11.54 19.00 14.24
CA TRP A 101 11.78 18.87 12.80
C TRP A 101 10.58 18.28 12.06
N ILE A 102 10.06 17.13 12.53
CA ILE A 102 8.92 16.44 11.89
C ILE A 102 7.69 17.36 11.86
N LEU A 103 7.31 17.91 13.01
CA LEU A 103 6.14 18.78 13.10
C LEU A 103 6.30 19.99 12.17
N ASN A 104 7.42 20.72 12.25
CA ASN A 104 7.63 21.88 11.38
C ASN A 104 7.61 21.52 9.88
N HIS A 105 8.17 20.37 9.50
CA HIS A 105 8.25 19.96 8.10
C HIS A 105 6.86 19.63 7.52
N PHE A 106 6.05 18.87 8.26
CA PHE A 106 4.72 18.46 7.80
C PHE A 106 3.61 19.47 8.12
N ARG A 107 3.96 20.69 8.57
CA ARG A 107 2.99 21.77 8.69
C ARG A 107 2.43 22.08 7.30
N ALA A 108 1.11 22.14 7.20
CA ALA A 108 0.47 22.44 5.92
C ALA A 108 0.83 23.88 5.49
N PRO A 109 0.97 24.13 4.19
CA PRO A 109 1.10 25.50 3.68
C PRO A 109 -0.12 26.33 4.11
N SER A 110 0.10 27.57 4.56
CA SER A 110 -1.00 28.48 4.90
C SER A 110 -1.82 28.80 3.63
N GLY A 111 -3.01 28.22 3.50
CA GLY A 111 -3.89 28.46 2.36
C GLY A 111 -4.55 29.84 2.38
N PHE A 112 -4.84 30.39 1.19
CA PHE A 112 -5.40 31.73 0.97
C PHE A 112 -6.89 31.90 1.37
N MET A 113 -7.60 30.85 1.78
CA MET A 113 -9.07 30.86 1.99
C MET A 113 -9.55 30.04 3.20
N GLY A 114 -8.96 30.25 4.39
CA GLY A 114 -9.62 30.00 5.69
C GLY A 114 -9.95 28.57 6.13
N LEU A 115 -9.97 27.58 5.24
CA LEU A 115 -10.03 26.15 5.58
C LEU A 115 -8.60 25.60 5.65
N GLN A 116 -7.92 25.86 6.76
CA GLN A 116 -6.56 25.36 6.96
C GLN A 116 -6.62 23.92 7.49
N ARG A 117 -6.10 22.95 6.71
CA ARG A 117 -5.52 21.75 7.32
C ARG A 117 -4.29 22.21 8.11
N GLU A 118 -4.09 21.72 9.33
CA GLU A 118 -2.92 22.10 10.13
C GLU A 118 -1.66 21.40 9.63
N TRP A 119 -1.82 20.20 9.06
CA TRP A 119 -0.73 19.32 8.69
C TRP A 119 -0.98 18.62 7.35
N GLN A 120 0.09 18.11 6.75
CA GLN A 120 0.06 17.30 5.54
C GLN A 120 1.24 16.33 5.55
N LEU A 121 0.99 15.05 5.80
CA LEU A 121 1.97 13.96 5.78
C LEU A 121 2.14 13.38 4.36
N TRP A 122 1.04 13.20 3.64
CA TRP A 122 1.02 12.54 2.33
C TRP A 122 1.01 13.56 1.19
N GLU A 123 1.66 13.22 0.08
CA GLU A 123 1.62 13.98 -1.18
C GLU A 123 0.17 14.22 -1.61
N GLU A 124 -0.17 15.46 -2.01
CA GLU A 124 -1.55 15.81 -2.35
C GLU A 124 -2.05 15.00 -3.53
N GLN A 125 -1.21 14.93 -4.58
CA GLN A 125 -1.49 14.22 -5.81
C GLN A 125 -1.24 12.73 -5.63
N TRP A 126 -2.25 11.95 -5.98
CA TRP A 126 -2.15 10.51 -6.16
C TRP A 126 -3.05 10.12 -7.32
N GLN A 127 -2.63 9.12 -8.10
CA GLN A 127 -3.39 8.64 -9.25
C GLN A 127 -3.48 7.11 -9.17
N PRO A 128 -4.67 6.55 -8.90
CA PRO A 128 -4.84 5.11 -8.92
C PRO A 128 -4.76 4.59 -10.36
N ILE A 129 -4.12 3.45 -10.54
CA ILE A 129 -4.19 2.69 -11.79
C ILE A 129 -5.36 1.71 -11.65
N HIS A 130 -6.36 1.83 -12.52
CA HIS A 130 -7.47 0.88 -12.63
C HIS A 130 -6.99 -0.40 -13.31
N ILE A 131 -7.38 -1.55 -12.76
CA ILE A 131 -7.04 -2.87 -13.28
C ILE A 131 -8.33 -3.69 -13.33
N ASP A 132 -8.60 -4.29 -14.48
CA ASP A 132 -9.66 -5.29 -14.60
C ASP A 132 -9.18 -6.59 -13.95
N MET A 133 -9.97 -7.13 -13.01
CA MET A 133 -9.65 -8.38 -12.34
C MET A 133 -9.59 -9.58 -13.29
N ALA A 134 -10.21 -9.49 -14.48
CA ALA A 134 -10.09 -10.50 -15.52
C ALA A 134 -8.77 -10.43 -16.29
N ASN A 135 -8.02 -9.32 -16.19
CA ASN A 135 -6.69 -9.19 -16.80
C ASN A 135 -5.61 -9.66 -15.81
N VAL A 136 -5.36 -10.97 -15.80
CA VAL A 136 -4.39 -11.61 -14.91
C VAL A 136 -2.96 -11.10 -15.15
N GLU A 137 -2.59 -10.76 -16.38
CA GLU A 137 -1.26 -10.25 -16.71
C GLU A 137 -0.99 -8.89 -16.04
N ASP A 138 -1.93 -7.95 -16.15
CA ASP A 138 -1.81 -6.64 -15.49
C ASP A 138 -1.82 -6.78 -13.95
N LEU A 139 -2.67 -7.66 -13.42
CA LEU A 139 -2.71 -7.95 -11.99
C LEU A 139 -1.36 -8.49 -11.48
N LEU A 140 -0.79 -9.48 -12.17
CA LEU A 140 0.50 -10.05 -11.84
C LEU A 140 1.62 -9.01 -11.93
N HIS A 141 1.62 -8.19 -12.98
CA HIS A 141 2.63 -7.15 -13.14
C HIS A 141 2.64 -6.16 -11.96
N GLN A 142 1.47 -5.70 -11.51
CA GLN A 142 1.38 -4.80 -10.34
C GLN A 142 1.69 -5.53 -9.04
N PHE A 143 1.25 -6.78 -8.90
CA PHE A 143 1.54 -7.63 -7.76
C PHE A 143 3.04 -7.84 -7.56
N GLU A 144 3.75 -8.27 -8.61
CA GLU A 144 5.19 -8.44 -8.61
C GLU A 144 5.92 -7.11 -8.39
N PHE A 145 5.45 -6.03 -9.02
CA PHE A 145 6.01 -4.71 -8.81
C PHE A 145 6.02 -4.34 -7.32
N ILE A 146 4.90 -4.53 -6.61
CA ILE A 146 4.78 -4.23 -5.18
C ILE A 146 5.79 -5.05 -4.36
N HIS A 147 5.83 -6.37 -4.58
CA HIS A 147 6.64 -7.26 -3.74
C HIS A 147 8.13 -7.18 -4.03
N GLN A 148 8.52 -6.77 -5.23
CA GLN A 148 9.93 -6.64 -5.62
C GLN A 148 10.56 -5.30 -5.20
N GLN A 149 9.81 -4.32 -4.67
CA GLN A 149 10.40 -3.03 -4.26
C GLN A 149 11.55 -3.20 -3.26
N PRO A 150 11.41 -3.97 -2.17
CA PRO A 150 12.50 -4.15 -1.20
C PRO A 150 13.74 -4.82 -1.80
N VAL A 151 13.57 -5.68 -2.80
CA VAL A 151 14.66 -6.36 -3.50
C VAL A 151 15.36 -5.41 -4.46
N ARG A 152 14.60 -4.63 -5.23
CA ARG A 152 15.12 -3.62 -6.17
C ARG A 152 15.93 -2.53 -5.46
N GLU A 153 15.53 -2.18 -4.24
CA GLU A 153 16.26 -1.24 -3.38
C GLU A 153 17.38 -1.90 -2.55
N LEU A 154 17.64 -3.20 -2.74
CA LEU A 154 18.69 -3.96 -2.06
C LEU A 154 18.56 -3.97 -0.51
N ILE A 155 17.32 -3.87 -0.01
CA ILE A 155 17.02 -3.96 1.43
C ILE A 155 17.04 -5.42 1.88
N VAL A 156 16.57 -6.33 1.03
CA VAL A 156 16.54 -7.78 1.24
C VAL A 156 16.89 -8.52 -0.04
N ASP A 157 17.42 -9.74 0.09
CA ASP A 157 17.73 -10.60 -1.06
C ASP A 157 16.48 -11.26 -1.66
N ALA A 158 15.44 -11.49 -0.85
CA ALA A 158 14.18 -12.08 -1.29
C ALA A 158 12.97 -11.29 -0.78
N ALA A 159 11.96 -11.10 -1.63
CA ALA A 159 10.75 -10.34 -1.32
C ALA A 159 10.02 -10.78 -0.01
N PRO A 160 9.89 -12.09 0.29
CA PRO A 160 9.24 -12.55 1.52
C PRO A 160 9.97 -12.13 2.81
N ASP A 161 11.28 -11.88 2.75
CA ASP A 161 12.08 -11.50 3.91
C ASP A 161 11.73 -10.10 4.42
N TYR A 162 11.18 -9.24 3.56
CA TYR A 162 10.80 -7.90 3.95
C TYR A 162 9.54 -7.89 4.84
N ARG A 163 9.70 -7.37 6.07
CA ARG A 163 8.68 -7.47 7.13
C ARG A 163 7.37 -6.74 6.83
N TYR A 164 7.46 -5.62 6.14
CA TYR A 164 6.34 -4.72 5.92
C TYR A 164 5.82 -4.83 4.49
N SER A 165 5.58 -6.07 4.07
CA SER A 165 5.04 -6.44 2.76
C SER A 165 4.21 -7.71 2.90
N SER A 166 3.22 -7.89 2.02
CA SER A 166 2.47 -9.14 1.94
C SER A 166 3.17 -10.27 1.19
N ALA A 167 4.38 -10.07 0.64
CA ALA A 167 5.10 -11.13 -0.09
C ALA A 167 5.18 -12.44 0.72
N ARG A 168 5.42 -12.32 2.03
CA ARG A 168 5.43 -13.43 2.98
C ARG A 168 4.12 -14.21 3.09
N ASP A 169 2.98 -13.54 2.96
CA ASP A 169 1.66 -14.18 3.00
C ASP A 169 1.49 -15.16 1.83
N TYR A 170 2.09 -14.85 0.68
CA TYR A 170 2.06 -15.69 -0.52
C TYR A 170 3.04 -16.87 -0.43
N GLU A 171 4.05 -16.80 0.42
CA GLU A 171 4.97 -17.91 0.77
C GLU A 171 4.55 -18.71 2.01
N GLY A 172 3.31 -18.54 2.47
CA GLY A 172 2.73 -19.30 3.58
C GLY A 172 3.09 -18.80 4.98
N SER A 173 3.84 -17.71 5.10
CA SER A 173 4.10 -17.05 6.38
C SER A 173 3.01 -16.04 6.70
N LYS A 174 2.57 -15.97 7.96
CA LYS A 174 1.55 -14.99 8.35
C LYS A 174 2.10 -13.55 8.32
N GLY A 175 1.51 -12.70 7.50
CA GLY A 175 1.82 -11.28 7.42
C GLY A 175 1.17 -10.44 8.53
N LEU A 176 1.51 -9.14 8.51
CA LEU A 176 1.04 -8.18 9.52
C LEU A 176 -0.32 -7.58 9.19
N VAL A 177 -0.70 -7.57 7.92
CA VAL A 177 -1.96 -7.02 7.42
C VAL A 177 -2.80 -8.14 6.84
N GLN A 178 -4.09 -8.16 7.13
CA GLN A 178 -5.02 -9.10 6.53
C GLN A 178 -5.14 -8.84 5.04
N ILE A 179 -4.84 -9.86 4.24
CA ILE A 179 -5.03 -9.82 2.80
C ILE A 179 -6.10 -10.83 2.35
N ARG A 180 -6.66 -10.59 1.18
CA ARG A 180 -7.42 -11.57 0.42
C ARG A 180 -6.55 -12.00 -0.74
N LYS A 181 -6.24 -13.29 -0.87
CA LYS A 181 -5.47 -13.77 -2.02
C LYS A 181 -6.36 -13.87 -3.26
N ILE A 182 -5.76 -13.61 -4.42
CA ILE A 182 -6.42 -13.76 -5.73
C ILE A 182 -6.05 -15.14 -6.26
N PRO A 183 -7.01 -16.06 -6.48
CA PRO A 183 -6.72 -17.43 -6.90
C PRO A 183 -5.89 -17.51 -8.18
N ASP A 184 -6.13 -16.64 -9.15
CA ASP A 184 -5.37 -16.63 -10.40
C ASP A 184 -3.89 -16.28 -10.17
N ILE A 185 -3.59 -15.35 -9.25
CA ILE A 185 -2.21 -15.05 -8.86
C ILE A 185 -1.59 -16.26 -8.15
N GLU A 186 -2.30 -16.91 -7.24
CA GLU A 186 -1.80 -18.11 -6.55
C GLU A 186 -1.47 -19.24 -7.52
N ASN A 187 -2.33 -19.45 -8.53
CA ASN A 187 -2.11 -20.45 -9.57
C ASN A 187 -0.86 -20.15 -10.40
N GLU A 188 -0.63 -18.89 -10.75
CA GLU A 188 0.52 -18.46 -11.54
C GLU A 188 1.84 -18.54 -10.77
N LEU A 189 1.82 -18.23 -9.46
CA LEU A 189 2.97 -18.45 -8.56
C LEU A 189 3.27 -19.95 -8.40
N ALA A 190 2.25 -20.79 -8.26
CA ALA A 190 2.41 -22.25 -8.20
C ALA A 190 2.93 -22.82 -9.53
N ALA A 191 2.46 -22.32 -10.67
CA ALA A 191 2.99 -22.69 -11.98
C ALA A 191 4.47 -22.30 -12.08
N SER A 192 4.83 -21.06 -11.73
CA SER A 192 6.20 -20.56 -11.80
C SER A 192 7.18 -21.33 -10.91
N SER A 193 6.79 -21.69 -9.68
CA SER A 193 7.62 -22.55 -8.81
C SER A 193 7.78 -23.98 -9.37
N SER A 194 6.74 -24.53 -10.02
CA SER A 194 6.82 -25.81 -10.73
C SER A 194 7.66 -25.76 -12.03
N TYR A 195 7.75 -24.59 -12.69
CA TYR A 195 8.64 -24.34 -13.82
C TYR A 195 10.07 -24.01 -13.38
N THR A 196 10.28 -23.43 -12.21
CA THR A 196 11.64 -23.20 -11.67
C THR A 196 12.31 -24.55 -11.34
N SER A 197 11.52 -25.60 -11.08
CA SER A 197 11.97 -26.99 -11.02
C SER A 197 12.09 -27.68 -12.41
N ARG A 198 11.73 -27.00 -13.50
CA ARG A 198 11.90 -27.40 -14.91
C ARG A 198 12.28 -26.19 -15.78
N PHE A 199 13.54 -25.78 -15.73
CA PHE A 199 14.13 -24.68 -16.52
C PHE A 199 13.52 -24.53 -17.93
N VAL A 200 12.78 -23.45 -18.18
CA VAL A 200 12.46 -23.01 -19.54
C VAL A 200 12.65 -21.50 -19.62
N ALA A 201 13.68 -21.07 -20.35
CA ALA A 201 13.90 -19.68 -20.72
C ALA A 201 12.86 -19.25 -21.76
N ARG A 202 12.12 -18.17 -21.51
CA ARG A 202 11.30 -17.49 -22.52
C ARG A 202 11.76 -16.04 -22.69
N TYR A 203 11.74 -15.60 -23.95
CA TYR A 203 12.26 -14.33 -24.41
C TYR A 203 11.23 -13.21 -24.19
N LEU A 204 11.62 -12.12 -23.53
CA LEU A 204 10.81 -10.90 -23.42
C LEU A 204 10.90 -10.09 -24.72
N ARG A 205 9.76 -9.79 -25.36
CA ARG A 205 9.71 -8.82 -26.48
C ARG A 205 9.49 -7.42 -25.90
N ARG A 206 10.22 -6.46 -26.48
CA ARG A 206 10.17 -5.03 -26.16
C ARG A 206 8.87 -4.38 -26.63
#